data_AF-A0A2S9IIL5-F1
#
_entry.id   AF-A0A2S9IIL5-F1
#
_cell.length_a   1.000
_cell.length_b   1.000
_cell.length_c   1.000
_cell.angle_alpha   90.00
_cell.angle_beta   90.00
_cell.angle_gamma   90.00
#
_symmetry.space_group_name_H-M   'P 1'
#
loop_
_entity.id
_entity.type
_entity.pdbx_description
1 polymer ?
#
loop_
_entity_poly.entity_id
_entity_poly.type
_entity_poly.pdbx_seq_one_letter_code
_entity_poly.pdbx_strand_id
1 'polypeptide(L)'
;MNLQSATKREEAPIPSQRFSTESFRRHEQFEAWCAFSKGMSNLEAATPSSAGFLASSEIYQLGSIFLTNYALPSLKLDYDKDAIRQSRLDHWCLGVVTRGSVAVDSRRKGFEAKAGDLTLYSYATPFSGKLDVAEYSSLFFSRDDFWDIADELDRASQLLVMGPMSHIIADFLLSVKDRAHMLTVTDAAAVSEAFGALVRA
;
A
#
# COMPACT_ATOMS: atom_id res chain seq x y z
N MET A 1 -10.67 -27.93 22.65
CA MET A 1 -10.71 -27.04 21.48
C MET A 1 -11.82 -27.54 20.57
N ASN A 2 -12.89 -26.78 20.36
CA ASN A 2 -14.11 -27.26 19.69
C ASN A 2 -13.98 -27.10 18.17
N LEU A 3 -13.96 -28.21 17.43
CA LEU A 3 -13.78 -28.23 15.96
C LEU A 3 -14.79 -27.33 15.22
N GLN A 4 -16.02 -27.21 15.72
CA GLN A 4 -17.05 -26.33 15.13
C GLN A 4 -16.73 -24.82 15.27
N SER A 5 -15.93 -24.44 16.26
CA SER A 5 -15.50 -23.04 16.45
C SER A 5 -14.30 -22.67 15.57
N ALA A 6 -13.49 -23.66 15.15
CA ALA A 6 -12.38 -23.48 14.23
C ALA A 6 -12.88 -23.26 12.80
N THR A 7 -13.77 -24.13 12.30
CA THR A 7 -14.35 -24.05 10.95
C THR A 7 -15.11 -22.74 10.70
N LYS A 8 -15.81 -22.23 11.73
CA LYS A 8 -16.57 -20.97 11.63
C LYS A 8 -15.70 -19.72 11.56
N ARG A 9 -14.44 -19.81 12.00
CA ARG A 9 -13.46 -18.72 11.94
C ARG A 9 -12.69 -18.74 10.61
N GLU A 10 -12.54 -19.92 10.01
CA GLU A 10 -11.93 -20.14 8.70
C GLU A 10 -12.76 -19.58 7.54
N GLU A 11 -14.10 -19.64 7.64
CA GLU A 11 -15.04 -19.05 6.65
C GLU A 11 -15.36 -17.56 6.91
N ALA A 12 -14.81 -16.97 7.96
CA ALA A 12 -15.07 -15.56 8.27
C ALA A 12 -14.46 -14.66 7.19
N PRO A 13 -15.12 -13.54 6.80
CA PRO A 13 -14.54 -12.58 5.88
C PRO A 13 -13.29 -11.95 6.50
N ILE A 14 -12.33 -11.60 5.65
CA ILE A 14 -11.10 -10.96 6.12
C ILE A 14 -11.37 -9.61 6.81
N PRO A 15 -10.61 -9.26 7.86
CA PRO A 15 -10.67 -7.93 8.44
C PRO A 15 -10.38 -6.86 7.39
N SER A 16 -11.19 -5.80 7.39
CA SER A 16 -11.00 -4.67 6.48
C SER A 16 -11.37 -3.34 7.13
N GLN A 17 -10.78 -2.27 6.61
CA GLN A 17 -11.05 -0.89 6.98
C GLN A 17 -11.22 -0.07 5.71
N ARG A 18 -12.21 0.82 5.69
CA ARG A 18 -12.44 1.77 4.60
C ARG A 18 -12.51 3.19 5.13
N PHE A 19 -11.98 4.13 4.37
CA PHE A 19 -12.05 5.56 4.64
C PHE A 19 -12.30 6.32 3.34
N SER A 20 -13.14 7.35 3.39
CA SER A 20 -13.39 8.24 2.25
C SER A 20 -13.64 9.66 2.76
N THR A 21 -13.08 10.64 2.07
CA THR A 21 -13.33 12.07 2.36
C THR A 21 -14.62 12.59 1.72
N GLU A 22 -15.31 11.79 0.91
CA GLU A 22 -16.50 12.21 0.15
C GLU A 22 -17.62 12.76 1.05
N SER A 23 -17.76 12.22 2.27
CA SER A 23 -18.77 12.63 3.24
C SER A 23 -18.47 13.95 3.96
N PHE A 24 -17.25 14.49 3.83
CA PHE A 24 -16.83 15.74 4.46
C PHE A 24 -17.11 16.94 3.54
N ARG A 25 -17.25 18.14 4.13
CA ARG A 25 -17.37 19.37 3.33
C ARG A 25 -16.06 19.59 2.58
N ARG A 26 -16.13 20.11 1.34
CA ARG A 26 -14.95 20.28 0.45
C ARG A 26 -13.71 20.86 1.13
N HIS A 27 -13.87 21.91 1.94
CA HIS A 27 -12.76 22.58 2.62
C HIS A 27 -12.18 21.80 3.81
N GLU A 28 -12.88 20.78 4.31
CA GLU A 28 -12.47 19.90 5.42
C GLU A 28 -11.83 18.59 4.92
N GLN A 29 -12.01 18.25 3.63
CA GLN A 29 -11.63 16.95 3.08
C GLN A 29 -10.13 16.63 3.21
N PHE A 30 -9.26 17.61 2.94
CA PHE A 30 -7.81 17.40 3.06
C PHE A 30 -7.39 17.23 4.53
N GLU A 31 -7.97 18.01 5.45
CA GLU A 31 -7.70 17.87 6.88
C GLU A 31 -8.15 16.51 7.40
N ALA A 32 -9.33 16.03 6.98
CA ALA A 32 -9.82 14.69 7.31
C ALA A 32 -8.86 13.61 6.81
N TRP A 33 -8.32 13.76 5.60
CA TRP A 33 -7.30 12.84 5.07
C TRP A 33 -6.00 12.86 5.86
N CYS A 34 -5.50 14.04 6.24
CA CYS A 34 -4.33 14.20 7.09
C CYS A 34 -4.54 13.57 8.48
N ALA A 35 -5.74 13.71 9.05
CA ALA A 35 -6.09 13.09 10.32
C ALA A 35 -6.13 11.56 10.24
N PHE A 36 -6.69 11.01 9.16
CA PHE A 36 -6.68 9.57 8.87
C PHE A 36 -5.25 9.03 8.68
N SER A 37 -4.40 9.77 7.97
CA SER A 37 -3.01 9.38 7.66
C SER A 37 -2.01 9.80 8.75
N LYS A 38 -2.51 10.27 9.90
CA LYS A 38 -1.67 10.86 10.95
C LYS A 38 -0.67 9.84 11.48
N GLY A 39 0.60 10.25 11.54
CA GLY A 39 1.70 9.40 11.97
C GLY A 39 2.28 8.52 10.87
N MET A 40 1.69 8.50 9.67
CA MET A 40 2.26 7.80 8.52
C MET A 40 3.14 8.71 7.65
N SER A 41 2.73 9.93 7.34
CA SER A 41 3.52 10.87 6.51
C SER A 41 3.06 12.30 6.67
N ASN A 42 3.94 13.26 6.36
CA ASN A 42 3.56 14.66 6.20
C ASN A 42 2.98 14.87 4.80
N LEU A 43 1.83 15.55 4.69
CA LEU A 43 1.11 15.69 3.43
C LEU A 43 0.92 17.16 3.07
N GLU A 44 1.03 17.48 1.78
CA GLU A 44 0.73 18.78 1.20
C GLU A 44 -0.18 18.59 -0.03
N ALA A 45 -1.37 19.18 -0.03
CA ALA A 45 -2.24 19.15 -1.20
C ALA A 45 -1.62 19.96 -2.34
N ALA A 46 -1.65 19.44 -3.57
CA ALA A 46 -1.17 20.19 -4.74
C ALA A 46 -2.15 21.29 -5.19
N THR A 47 -3.40 21.24 -4.72
CA THR A 47 -4.48 22.17 -5.09
C THR A 47 -5.03 22.92 -3.87
N PRO A 48 -5.57 24.14 -4.05
CA PRO A 48 -6.23 24.88 -2.97
C PRO A 48 -7.42 24.11 -2.37
N SER A 49 -7.70 24.32 -1.08
CA SER A 49 -8.80 23.64 -0.35
C SER A 49 -10.19 23.87 -0.95
N SER A 50 -10.39 24.98 -1.65
CA SER A 50 -11.65 25.28 -2.35
C SER A 50 -11.96 24.30 -3.49
N ALA A 51 -10.95 23.64 -4.06
CA ALA A 51 -11.11 22.61 -5.07
C ALA A 51 -11.67 21.29 -4.49
N GLY A 52 -11.61 21.10 -3.18
CA GLY A 52 -11.88 19.82 -2.52
C GLY A 52 -10.69 18.86 -2.60
N PHE A 53 -10.82 17.73 -1.91
CA PHE A 53 -9.81 16.67 -1.84
C PHE A 53 -10.50 15.31 -1.70
N LEU A 54 -11.03 14.77 -2.80
CA LEU A 54 -11.72 13.47 -2.81
C LEU A 54 -10.71 12.32 -2.79
N ALA A 55 -10.53 11.73 -1.62
CA ALA A 55 -9.57 10.67 -1.36
C ALA A 55 -10.26 9.48 -0.69
N SER A 56 -9.82 8.27 -1.03
CA SER A 56 -10.31 7.05 -0.40
C SER A 56 -9.19 6.05 -0.15
N SER A 57 -9.37 5.26 0.91
CA SER A 57 -8.51 4.13 1.27
C SER A 57 -9.37 2.90 1.55
N GLU A 58 -8.92 1.74 1.09
CA GLU A 58 -9.38 0.45 1.58
C GLU A 58 -8.18 -0.39 2.01
N ILE A 59 -8.27 -1.00 3.18
CA ILE A 59 -7.21 -1.83 3.76
C ILE A 59 -7.83 -3.19 4.07
N TYR A 60 -7.16 -4.26 3.66
CA TYR A 60 -7.55 -5.64 3.88
C TYR A 60 -6.39 -6.41 4.51
N GLN A 61 -6.67 -7.14 5.58
CA GLN A 61 -5.68 -8.00 6.21
C GLN A 61 -5.68 -9.38 5.53
N LEU A 62 -4.59 -9.69 4.83
CA LEU A 62 -4.38 -10.94 4.13
C LEU A 62 -3.33 -11.75 4.90
N GLY A 63 -3.74 -12.39 6.00
CA GLY A 63 -2.82 -13.16 6.84
C GLY A 63 -1.75 -12.26 7.47
N SER A 64 -0.48 -12.47 7.09
CA SER A 64 0.67 -11.68 7.54
C SER A 64 0.95 -10.43 6.70
N ILE A 65 0.27 -10.26 5.56
CA ILE A 65 0.44 -9.09 4.68
C ILE A 65 -0.83 -8.24 4.66
N PHE A 66 -0.70 -6.98 4.27
CA PHE A 66 -1.83 -6.06 4.13
C PHE A 66 -1.96 -5.60 2.69
N LEU A 67 -3.15 -5.75 2.12
CA LEU A 67 -3.50 -5.07 0.87
C LEU A 67 -4.06 -3.69 1.21
N THR A 68 -3.57 -2.69 0.51
CA THR A 68 -4.05 -1.31 0.58
C THR A 68 -4.42 -0.82 -0.81
N ASN A 69 -5.54 -0.13 -0.92
CA ASN A 69 -6.01 0.51 -2.14
C ASN A 69 -6.21 1.99 -1.85
N TYR A 70 -5.68 2.84 -2.73
CA TYR A 70 -5.78 4.28 -2.60
C TYR A 70 -6.30 4.90 -3.88
N ALA A 71 -7.16 5.89 -3.74
CA ALA A 71 -7.50 6.85 -4.79
C ALA A 71 -7.26 8.24 -4.21
N LEU A 72 -6.35 9.00 -4.82
CA LEU A 72 -5.85 10.26 -4.28
C LEU A 72 -5.81 11.34 -5.36
N PRO A 73 -6.27 12.58 -5.06
CA PRO A 73 -5.93 13.75 -5.85
C PRO A 73 -4.42 14.00 -5.80
N SER A 74 -3.93 14.92 -6.64
CA SER A 74 -2.52 15.28 -6.66
C SER A 74 -2.08 15.84 -5.30
N LEU A 75 -1.02 15.27 -4.75
CA LEU A 75 -0.46 15.63 -3.45
C LEU A 75 1.04 15.39 -3.42
N LYS A 76 1.72 16.05 -2.49
CA LYS A 76 3.08 15.69 -2.09
C LYS A 76 3.04 15.02 -0.74
N LEU A 77 3.89 14.02 -0.57
CA LEU A 77 4.12 13.37 0.70
C LEU A 77 5.59 13.49 1.07
N ASP A 78 5.86 13.60 2.36
CA ASP A 78 7.19 13.50 2.90
C ASP A 78 7.18 12.50 4.05
N TYR A 79 7.95 11.43 3.87
CA TYR A 79 8.16 10.38 4.86
C TYR A 79 9.53 10.58 5.48
N ASP A 80 9.61 11.49 6.45
CA ASP A 80 10.84 11.88 7.12
C ASP A 80 11.19 10.96 8.31
N LYS A 81 12.26 11.30 9.03
CA LYS A 81 12.71 10.53 10.20
C LYS A 81 11.73 10.58 11.36
N ASP A 82 10.93 11.64 11.48
CA ASP A 82 9.96 11.77 12.56
C ASP A 82 8.71 10.97 12.23
N ALA A 83 8.28 10.96 10.96
CA ALA A 83 7.25 10.06 10.45
C ALA A 83 7.64 8.58 10.66
N ILE A 84 8.88 8.18 10.37
CA ILE A 84 9.37 6.81 10.64
C ILE A 84 9.26 6.45 12.13
N ARG A 85 9.66 7.37 13.02
CA ARG A 85 9.59 7.14 14.48
C ARG A 85 8.16 7.03 14.99
N GLN A 86 7.24 7.80 14.40
CA GLN A 86 5.83 7.80 14.78
C GLN A 86 5.09 6.58 14.24
N SER A 87 5.34 6.22 12.98
CA SER A 87 4.67 5.11 12.29
C SER A 87 5.07 3.76 12.89
N ARG A 88 6.34 3.62 13.30
CA ARG A 88 6.98 2.34 13.64
C ARG A 88 6.86 1.30 12.51
N LEU A 89 6.65 1.75 11.27
CA LEU A 89 6.60 0.92 10.09
C LEU A 89 8.00 0.80 9.50
N ASP A 90 8.45 -0.43 9.35
CA ASP A 90 9.70 -0.79 8.66
C ASP A 90 9.45 -1.65 7.42
N HIS A 91 8.18 -1.90 7.09
CA HIS A 91 7.73 -2.83 6.07
C HIS A 91 8.23 -2.43 4.68
N TRP A 92 8.33 -3.43 3.82
CA TRP A 92 8.33 -3.18 2.39
C TRP A 92 6.91 -3.06 1.87
N CYS A 93 6.78 -2.34 0.78
CA CYS A 93 5.52 -2.13 0.08
C CYS A 93 5.77 -2.38 -1.40
N LEU A 94 5.01 -3.32 -1.97
CA LEU A 94 5.04 -3.58 -3.40
C LEU A 94 3.74 -3.07 -4.00
N GLY A 95 3.83 -2.08 -4.88
CA GLY A 95 2.68 -1.31 -5.36
C GLY A 95 2.54 -1.29 -6.87
N VAL A 96 1.30 -1.38 -7.36
CA VAL A 96 0.94 -1.18 -8.76
C VAL A 96 0.16 0.12 -8.88
N VAL A 97 0.64 1.02 -9.74
CA VAL A 97 -0.14 2.20 -10.12
C VAL A 97 -1.21 1.75 -11.12
N THR A 98 -2.47 2.05 -10.84
CA THR A 98 -3.60 1.70 -11.71
C THR A 98 -4.12 2.89 -12.52
N ARG A 99 -3.92 4.11 -12.02
CA ARG A 99 -4.22 5.35 -12.73
C ARG A 99 -3.30 6.47 -12.27
N GLY A 100 -3.02 7.42 -13.17
CA GLY A 100 -2.16 8.58 -12.87
C GLY A 100 -0.68 8.22 -12.83
N SER A 101 0.06 8.98 -12.03
CA SER A 101 1.49 8.74 -11.78
C SER A 101 1.89 8.97 -10.34
N VAL A 102 2.92 8.23 -9.93
CA VAL A 102 3.57 8.33 -8.62
C VAL A 102 5.06 8.48 -8.85
N ALA A 103 5.63 9.58 -8.37
CA ALA A 103 7.06 9.78 -8.34
C ALA A 103 7.55 9.69 -6.90
N VAL A 104 8.66 8.98 -6.68
CA VAL A 104 9.34 8.93 -5.39
C VAL A 104 10.80 9.32 -5.57
N ASP A 105 11.27 10.16 -4.66
CA ASP A 105 12.65 10.56 -4.54
C ASP A 105 13.18 10.22 -3.14
N SER A 106 14.38 9.69 -3.09
CA SER A 106 15.13 9.40 -1.87
C SER A 106 16.59 9.81 -2.10
N ARG A 107 17.38 9.89 -1.02
CA ARG A 107 18.76 10.41 -1.08
C ARG A 107 19.67 9.80 -2.18
N ARG A 108 19.39 8.58 -2.64
CA ARG A 108 20.23 7.84 -3.60
C ARG A 108 19.47 7.20 -4.76
N LYS A 109 18.14 7.14 -4.68
CA LYS A 109 17.29 6.37 -5.59
C LYS A 109 15.96 7.09 -5.76
N GLY A 110 15.31 6.85 -6.86
CA GLY A 110 13.97 7.34 -7.10
C GLY A 110 13.41 6.71 -8.36
N PHE A 111 12.12 6.92 -8.57
CA PHE A 111 11.44 6.50 -9.77
C PHE A 111 10.26 7.41 -10.08
N GLU A 112 9.82 7.33 -11.33
CA GLU A 112 8.51 7.80 -11.76
C GLU A 112 7.75 6.60 -12.32
N ALA A 113 6.62 6.27 -11.71
CA ALA A 113 5.75 5.18 -12.08
C ALA A 113 4.47 5.73 -12.68
N LYS A 114 3.99 5.09 -13.73
CA LYS A 114 2.69 5.34 -14.37
C LYS A 114 1.81 4.10 -14.26
N ALA A 115 0.55 4.22 -14.68
CA ALA A 115 -0.38 3.10 -14.72
C ALA A 115 0.25 1.84 -15.38
N GLY A 116 0.18 0.72 -14.66
CA GLY A 116 0.75 -0.58 -15.03
C GLY A 116 2.14 -0.87 -14.44
N ASP A 117 2.86 0.13 -13.93
CA ASP A 117 4.19 -0.09 -13.37
C ASP A 117 4.12 -0.68 -11.96
N LEU A 118 5.02 -1.64 -11.69
CA LEU A 118 5.25 -2.22 -10.37
C LEU A 118 6.39 -1.48 -9.67
N THR A 119 6.20 -1.17 -8.40
CA THR A 119 7.09 -0.35 -7.58
C THR A 119 7.41 -1.06 -6.27
N LEU A 120 8.62 -0.90 -5.76
CA LEU A 120 9.01 -1.40 -4.45
C LEU A 120 9.49 -0.24 -3.56
N TYR A 121 8.88 -0.11 -2.38
CA TYR A 121 9.25 0.87 -1.36
C TYR A 121 9.70 0.14 -0.09
N SER A 122 10.57 0.81 0.67
CA SER A 122 10.85 0.46 2.06
C SER A 122 10.45 1.63 2.95
N TYR A 123 9.63 1.36 3.97
CA TYR A 123 9.27 2.32 5.01
C TYR A 123 10.32 2.39 6.13
N ALA A 124 11.46 1.69 6.01
CA ALA A 124 12.57 1.80 6.95
C ALA A 124 13.47 3.03 6.68
N THR A 125 13.32 3.69 5.54
CA THR A 125 14.17 4.82 5.12
C THR A 125 13.35 6.01 4.65
N PRO A 126 13.84 7.26 4.86
CA PRO A 126 13.10 8.44 4.41
C PRO A 126 12.98 8.54 2.89
N PHE A 127 11.85 9.04 2.42
CA PHE A 127 11.61 9.39 1.02
C PHE A 127 10.56 10.50 0.91
N SER A 128 10.59 11.22 -0.20
CA SER A 128 9.55 12.17 -0.58
C SER A 128 8.83 11.64 -1.81
N GLY A 129 7.55 11.94 -1.94
CA GLY A 129 6.72 11.47 -3.04
C GLY A 129 5.86 12.57 -3.61
N LYS A 130 5.56 12.46 -4.89
CA LYS A 130 4.60 13.29 -5.60
C LYS A 130 3.63 12.40 -6.35
N LEU A 131 2.35 12.55 -6.08
CA LEU A 131 1.28 11.86 -6.77
C LEU A 131 0.60 12.87 -7.70
N ASP A 132 0.33 12.45 -8.93
CA ASP A 132 -0.51 13.21 -9.85
C ASP A 132 -1.76 12.40 -10.18
N VAL A 133 -2.89 12.80 -9.59
CA VAL A 133 -4.19 12.10 -9.58
C VAL A 133 -4.02 10.58 -9.69
N ALA A 134 -3.65 9.95 -8.58
CA ALA A 134 -3.17 8.58 -8.58
C ALA A 134 -4.18 7.62 -7.94
N GLU A 135 -4.36 6.48 -8.59
CA GLU A 135 -4.96 5.30 -7.98
C GLU A 135 -3.93 4.19 -7.98
N TYR A 136 -3.67 3.58 -6.83
CA TYR A 136 -2.71 2.51 -6.71
C TYR A 136 -3.12 1.51 -5.64
N SER A 137 -2.60 0.30 -5.79
CA SER A 137 -2.81 -0.80 -4.87
C SER A 137 -1.48 -1.37 -4.46
N SER A 138 -1.32 -1.64 -3.17
CA SER A 138 -0.04 -2.08 -2.63
C SER A 138 -0.20 -3.19 -1.59
N LEU A 139 0.75 -4.12 -1.59
CA LEU A 139 0.93 -5.12 -0.55
C LEU A 139 2.05 -4.66 0.40
N PHE A 140 1.71 -4.51 1.68
CA PHE A 140 2.66 -4.28 2.77
C PHE A 140 3.02 -5.60 3.41
N PHE A 141 4.31 -5.83 3.64
CA PHE A 141 4.81 -7.06 4.24
C PHE A 141 6.02 -6.80 5.15
N SER A 142 6.04 -7.54 6.26
CA SER A 142 7.00 -7.35 7.34
C SER A 142 8.40 -7.83 6.97
N ARG A 143 9.40 -7.19 7.57
CA ARG A 143 10.80 -7.64 7.49
C ARG A 143 11.02 -9.00 8.13
N ASP A 144 10.32 -9.27 9.22
CA ASP A 144 10.48 -10.50 9.98
C ASP A 144 9.98 -11.72 9.20
N ASP A 145 8.94 -11.59 8.38
CA ASP A 145 8.37 -12.69 7.60
C ASP A 145 9.13 -12.96 6.29
N PHE A 146 9.97 -12.01 5.86
CA PHE A 146 10.71 -12.01 4.60
C PHE A 146 12.22 -11.79 4.84
N TRP A 147 12.71 -12.19 6.01
CA TRP A 147 14.09 -11.98 6.46
C TRP A 147 15.12 -12.62 5.53
N ASP A 148 14.75 -13.72 4.87
CA ASP A 148 15.60 -14.52 4.00
C ASP A 148 15.95 -13.83 2.67
N ILE A 149 15.17 -12.81 2.27
CA ILE A 149 15.41 -11.99 1.07
C ILE A 149 15.51 -10.49 1.40
N ALA A 150 15.74 -10.14 2.67
CA ALA A 150 15.69 -8.76 3.14
C ALA A 150 16.73 -7.86 2.44
N ASP A 151 17.94 -8.38 2.26
CA ASP A 151 19.05 -7.64 1.66
C ASP A 151 18.77 -7.33 0.17
N GLU A 152 18.17 -8.26 -0.56
CA GLU A 152 17.73 -8.09 -1.94
C GLU A 152 16.65 -7.01 -2.03
N LEU A 153 15.64 -7.09 -1.17
CA LEU A 153 14.53 -6.14 -1.11
C LEU A 153 15.01 -4.73 -0.77
N ASP A 154 15.96 -4.57 0.16
CA ASP A 154 16.54 -3.27 0.48
C ASP A 154 17.38 -2.69 -0.67
N ARG A 155 18.13 -3.54 -1.37
CA ARG A 155 18.84 -3.14 -2.59
C ARG A 155 17.88 -2.77 -3.72
N ALA A 156 16.71 -3.40 -3.80
CA ALA A 156 15.70 -3.11 -4.82
C ALA A 156 14.70 -2.00 -4.43
N SER A 157 14.66 -1.59 -3.16
CA SER A 157 13.71 -0.58 -2.68
C SER A 157 13.97 0.81 -3.28
N GLN A 158 12.88 1.59 -3.38
CA GLN A 158 12.80 2.89 -4.04
C GLN A 158 13.14 2.84 -5.53
N LEU A 159 12.74 1.76 -6.22
CA LEU A 159 12.91 1.57 -7.66
C LEU A 159 11.64 0.99 -8.30
N LEU A 160 11.56 1.09 -9.63
CA LEU A 160 10.65 0.26 -10.43
C LEU A 160 11.12 -1.19 -10.40
N VAL A 161 10.17 -2.11 -10.26
CA VAL A 161 10.42 -3.54 -10.41
C VAL A 161 10.25 -3.90 -11.88
N MET A 162 11.32 -4.40 -12.48
CA MET A 162 11.37 -4.68 -13.92
C MET A 162 11.53 -6.18 -14.21
N GLY A 163 11.21 -6.57 -15.44
CA GLY A 163 11.36 -7.93 -15.94
C GLY A 163 10.05 -8.73 -15.91
N PRO A 164 10.04 -9.97 -16.43
CA PRO A 164 8.79 -10.73 -16.61
C PRO A 164 7.99 -10.95 -15.33
N MET A 165 8.68 -11.14 -14.19
CA MET A 165 8.03 -11.35 -12.90
C MET A 165 7.27 -10.12 -12.40
N SER A 166 7.65 -8.89 -12.82
CA SER A 166 6.92 -7.70 -12.39
C SER A 166 5.49 -7.68 -12.92
N HIS A 167 5.27 -8.18 -14.13
CA HIS A 167 3.93 -8.32 -14.71
C HIS A 167 3.10 -9.38 -14.00
N ILE A 168 3.69 -10.54 -13.70
CA ILE A 168 3.00 -11.64 -12.99
C ILE A 168 2.58 -11.18 -11.59
N ILE A 169 3.48 -10.51 -10.86
CA ILE A 169 3.17 -10.02 -9.52
C ILE A 169 2.12 -8.88 -9.58
N ALA A 170 2.19 -8.00 -10.58
CA ALA A 170 1.19 -6.96 -10.77
C ALA A 170 -0.20 -7.56 -11.04
N ASP A 171 -0.30 -8.53 -11.95
CA ASP A 171 -1.56 -9.23 -12.26
C ASP A 171 -2.11 -9.97 -11.03
N PHE A 172 -1.23 -10.62 -10.26
CA PHE A 172 -1.60 -11.25 -8.99
C PHE A 172 -2.20 -10.22 -8.02
N LEU A 173 -1.50 -9.11 -7.79
CA LEU A 173 -1.94 -8.06 -6.87
C LEU A 173 -3.29 -7.48 -7.29
N LEU A 174 -3.48 -7.18 -8.59
CA LEU A 174 -4.74 -6.64 -9.10
C LEU A 174 -5.88 -7.68 -9.02
N SER A 175 -5.60 -8.95 -9.29
CA SER A 175 -6.57 -10.03 -9.14
C SER A 175 -7.06 -10.17 -7.69
N VAL A 176 -6.14 -10.09 -6.72
CA VAL A 176 -6.43 -10.08 -5.29
C VAL A 176 -7.24 -8.84 -4.91
N LYS A 177 -6.84 -7.66 -5.37
CA LYS A 177 -7.56 -6.39 -5.15
C LYS A 177 -9.04 -6.50 -5.51
N ASP A 178 -9.33 -6.98 -6.72
CA ASP A 178 -10.71 -7.03 -7.24
C ASP A 178 -11.61 -8.00 -6.45
N ARG A 179 -11.00 -8.95 -5.74
CA ARG A 179 -11.69 -10.02 -5.01
C ARG A 179 -11.57 -9.90 -3.50
N ALA A 180 -10.83 -8.94 -2.97
CA ALA A 180 -10.48 -8.85 -1.55
C ALA A 180 -11.71 -8.90 -0.63
N HIS A 181 -12.79 -8.23 -1.00
CA HIS A 181 -14.05 -8.19 -0.25
C HIS A 181 -14.78 -9.54 -0.17
N MET A 182 -14.41 -10.53 -1.00
CA MET A 182 -14.99 -11.87 -1.03
C MET A 182 -14.10 -12.91 -0.32
N LEU A 183 -12.87 -12.55 0.05
CA LEU A 183 -11.92 -13.49 0.62
C LEU A 183 -12.28 -13.82 2.07
N THR A 184 -12.06 -15.08 2.42
CA THR A 184 -12.12 -15.57 3.80
C THR A 184 -10.75 -15.54 4.45
N VAL A 185 -10.70 -15.74 5.77
CA VAL A 185 -9.44 -15.88 6.52
C VAL A 185 -8.58 -17.04 5.99
N THR A 186 -9.19 -18.12 5.52
CA THR A 186 -8.45 -19.23 4.88
C THR A 186 -7.86 -18.81 3.55
N ASP A 187 -8.63 -18.12 2.70
CA ASP A 187 -8.13 -17.63 1.41
C ASP A 187 -6.98 -16.63 1.61
N ALA A 188 -7.08 -15.78 2.63
CA ALA A 188 -6.03 -14.83 2.97
C ALA A 188 -4.67 -15.50 3.22
N ALA A 189 -4.63 -16.60 3.95
CA ALA A 189 -3.38 -17.33 4.21
C ALA A 189 -2.78 -17.89 2.91
N ALA A 190 -3.60 -18.47 2.03
CA ALA A 190 -3.16 -18.97 0.73
C ALA A 190 -2.64 -17.83 -0.17
N VAL A 191 -3.30 -16.66 -0.13
CA VAL A 191 -2.84 -15.46 -0.85
C VAL A 191 -1.49 -14.96 -0.30
N SER A 192 -1.29 -14.93 1.02
CA SER A 192 0.00 -14.56 1.62
C SER A 192 1.12 -15.50 1.20
N GLU A 193 0.86 -16.81 1.20
CA GLU A 193 1.82 -17.83 0.81
C GLU A 193 2.19 -17.72 -0.68
N ALA A 194 1.18 -17.57 -1.56
CA ALA A 194 1.39 -17.37 -2.98
C ALA A 194 2.20 -16.11 -3.27
N PHE A 195 1.87 -14.98 -2.62
CA PHE A 195 2.69 -13.76 -2.70
C PHE A 195 4.12 -14.02 -2.24
N GLY A 196 4.27 -14.75 -1.14
CA GLY A 196 5.56 -15.14 -0.57
C GLY A 196 6.46 -15.91 -1.53
N ALA A 197 5.88 -16.80 -2.33
CA ALA A 197 6.59 -17.54 -3.37
C ALA A 197 6.94 -16.64 -4.56
N LEU A 198 6.00 -15.79 -5.01
CA LEU A 198 6.21 -14.92 -6.17
C LEU A 198 7.32 -13.88 -5.97
N VAL A 199 7.40 -13.28 -4.78
CA VAL A 199 8.43 -12.26 -4.50
C VAL A 199 9.84 -12.83 -4.31
N ARG A 200 9.95 -14.14 -4.06
CA ARG A 200 11.22 -14.87 -3.92
C ARG A 200 11.73 -15.46 -5.24
N ALA A 201 10.93 -15.44 -6.29
CA ALA A 201 11.27 -16.00 -7.61
C ALA A 201 12.13 -15.02 -8.44
#